data_AF-A0ABD0PB83-F1
#
_entry.id   AF-A0ABD0PB83-F1
#
_cell.length_a   1.000
_cell.length_b   1.000
_cell.length_c   1.000
_cell.angle_alpha   90.00
_cell.angle_beta   90.00
_cell.angle_gamma   90.00
#
_symmetry.space_group_name_H-M   'P 1'
#
loop_
_entity.id
_entity.type
_entity.pdbx_description
1 polymer ?
#
loop_
_entity_poly.entity_id
_entity_poly.type
_entity_poly.pdbx_seq_one_letter_code
_entity_poly.pdbx_strand_id
1 'polypeptide(L)' 'CKIDEEVTHKAWLNRSNILFTGTDKWSLDSRVSLVNNNNSDFSIKIERVMVADEGPYTCSFQARNQPRTAHVYLIVQ' A
#
# COMPACT_ATOMS: atom_id res chain seq x y z
N CYS A 1 2.57 -5.50 -3.12
CA CYS A 1 1.66 -5.36 -4.27
C CYS A 1 2.49 -5.52 -5.51
N LYS A 2 2.20 -6.55 -6.32
CA LYS A 2 2.90 -6.75 -7.59
C LYS A 2 2.34 -5.77 -8.60
N ILE A 3 3.25 -5.05 -9.26
CA ILE A 3 2.94 -4.02 -10.24
C ILE A 3 3.72 -4.29 -11.52
N ASP A 4 3.27 -3.71 -12.63
CA ASP A 4 3.86 -3.87 -13.95
C ASP A 4 4.90 -2.78 -14.26
N GLU A 5 5.74 -3.07 -15.25
CA GLU A 5 6.60 -2.07 -15.87
C GLU A 5 5.70 -1.00 -16.54
N GLU A 6 6.00 0.29 -16.32
CA GLU A 6 5.20 1.49 -16.69
C GLU A 6 4.21 2.04 -15.64
N VAL A 7 4.50 1.85 -14.35
CA VAL A 7 3.78 2.58 -13.27
C VAL A 7 4.35 3.98 -13.04
N THR A 8 3.50 5.00 -13.11
CA THR A 8 3.87 6.40 -12.85
C THR A 8 3.53 6.86 -11.43
N HIS A 9 2.42 6.39 -10.89
CA HIS A 9 1.95 6.74 -9.54
C HIS A 9 1.49 5.48 -8.81
N LYS A 10 1.72 5.42 -7.50
CA LYS A 10 1.34 4.29 -6.65
C LYS A 10 1.10 4.72 -5.22
N ALA A 11 0.09 4.13 -4.57
CA ALA A 11 -0.32 4.43 -3.22
C ALA A 11 -0.82 3.19 -2.48
N TRP A 12 -0.52 3.11 -1.19
CA TRP A 12 -1.12 2.15 -0.28
C TRP A 12 -2.13 2.87 0.61
N LEU A 13 -3.29 2.25 0.81
CA LEU A 13 -4.38 2.78 1.61
C LEU A 13 -4.84 1.74 2.64
N ASN A 14 -5.20 2.22 3.83
CA ASN A 14 -6.02 1.48 4.80
C ASN A 14 -7.43 2.06 4.74
N ARG A 15 -8.40 1.29 4.22
CA ARG A 15 -9.74 1.79 3.85
C ARG A 15 -9.61 2.99 2.90
N SER A 16 -9.93 4.21 3.36
CA SER A 16 -9.80 5.46 2.59
C SER A 16 -8.60 6.31 3.00
N ASN A 17 -7.82 5.89 4.01
CA ASN A 17 -6.68 6.65 4.52
C ASN A 17 -5.41 6.28 3.75
N ILE A 18 -4.69 7.29 3.25
CA ILE A 18 -3.43 7.10 2.54
C ILE A 18 -2.33 6.75 3.55
N LEU A 19 -1.63 5.65 3.32
CA LEU A 19 -0.47 5.23 4.10
C LEU A 19 0.83 5.75 3.48
N PHE A 20 0.98 5.51 2.17
CA PHE A 20 2.15 5.89 1.38
C PHE A 20 1.73 6.30 -0.03
N THR A 21 2.45 7.26 -0.62
CA THR A 21 2.41 7.58 -2.07
C THR A 21 3.83 7.54 -2.62
N GLY A 22 4.18 6.51 -3.39
CA GLY A 22 5.57 6.26 -3.77
C GLY A 22 6.46 6.13 -2.52
N THR A 23 7.43 7.04 -2.35
CA THR A 23 8.30 7.10 -1.17
C THR A 23 7.73 7.92 -0.02
N ASP A 24 6.70 8.72 -0.26
CA ASP A 24 6.20 9.68 0.72
C ASP A 24 5.28 8.98 1.72
N LYS A 25 5.59 9.11 3.01
CA LYS A 25 4.79 8.55 4.09
C LYS A 25 3.71 9.55 4.50
N TRP A 26 2.44 9.15 4.41
CA TRP A 26 1.29 9.96 4.82
C TRP A 26 0.72 9.51 6.16
N SER A 27 0.85 8.23 6.49
CA SER A 27 0.43 7.71 7.79
C SER A 27 1.29 8.29 8.92
N LEU A 28 0.64 8.72 10.01
CA LEU A 28 1.32 9.11 11.25
C LEU A 28 1.71 7.88 12.11
N ASP A 29 1.25 6.68 11.75
CA ASP A 29 1.56 5.46 12.47
C ASP A 29 3.03 5.05 12.25
N SER A 30 3.82 5.06 13.31
CA SER A 30 5.24 4.71 13.28
C SER A 30 5.50 3.24 12.95
N ARG A 31 4.51 2.35 13.14
CA ARG A 31 4.60 0.92 12.82
C ARG A 31 4.56 0.64 11.32
N VAL A 32 4.08 1.59 10.51
CA VAL A 32 3.96 1.44 9.06
C VAL A 32 5.25 1.90 8.39
N SER A 33 5.90 1.02 7.64
CA SER A 33 7.15 1.30 6.93
C SER A 33 7.08 0.84 5.48
N LEU A 34 7.83 1.50 4.60
CA LEU A 34 8.00 1.10 3.21
C LEU A 34 9.04 -0.02 3.15
N VAL A 35 8.70 -1.14 2.50
CA VAL A 35 9.60 -2.29 2.30
C VAL A 35 10.21 -2.26 0.91
N ASN A 36 9.40 -2.00 -0.11
CA ASN A 36 9.86 -1.95 -1.49
C ASN A 36 9.08 -0.90 -2.28
N ASN A 37 9.77 -0.22 -3.19
CA ASN A 37 9.22 0.77 -4.11
C ASN A 37 9.85 0.69 -5.51
N ASN A 38 10.13 -0.52 -6.00
CA ASN A 38 10.69 -0.71 -7.34
C ASN A 38 9.58 -0.82 -8.42
N ASN A 39 9.97 -1.16 -9.66
CA ASN A 39 9.06 -1.23 -10.82
C ASN A 39 8.19 -2.50 -10.85
N SER A 40 8.47 -3.48 -10.01
CA SER A 40 7.78 -4.78 -9.98
C SER A 40 7.04 -5.05 -8.66
N ASP A 41 7.40 -4.32 -7.60
CA ASP A 41 6.89 -4.51 -6.26
C ASP A 41 6.81 -3.19 -5.51
N PHE A 42 5.62 -2.92 -4.99
CA PHE A 42 5.35 -1.85 -4.05
C PHE A 42 4.75 -2.44 -2.78
N SER A 43 5.51 -2.48 -1.69
CA SER A 43 5.12 -3.17 -0.46
C SER A 43 5.45 -2.34 0.78
N ILE A 44 4.54 -2.43 1.75
CA ILE A 44 4.68 -1.84 3.08
C ILE A 44 4.67 -2.94 4.12
N LYS A 45 5.16 -2.65 5.32
CA LYS A 45 5.10 -3.50 6.50
C LYS A 45 4.39 -2.75 7.61
N ILE A 46 3.53 -3.45 8.34
CA ILE A 46 2.92 -2.98 9.57
C ILE A 46 3.48 -3.84 10.69
N GLU A 47 4.25 -3.24 11.60
CA GLU A 47 4.81 -3.95 12.76
C GLU A 47 3.80 -4.00 13.91
N ARG A 48 3.89 -5.02 14.77
CA ARG A 48 3.04 -5.17 15.97
C ARG A 48 1.55 -4.99 15.62
N VAL A 49 1.06 -5.78 14.68
CA VAL A 49 -0.33 -5.75 14.20
C VAL A 49 -1.29 -5.96 15.37
N MET A 50 -2.35 -5.17 15.41
CA MET A 50 -3.41 -5.20 16.42
C MET A 50 -4.75 -5.53 15.78
N VAL A 51 -5.73 -5.99 16.56
CA VAL A 51 -7.10 -6.29 16.06
C VAL A 51 -7.74 -5.08 15.36
N ALA A 52 -7.43 -3.86 15.79
CA ALA A 52 -7.92 -2.63 15.15
C ALA A 52 -7.37 -2.40 13.72
N ASP A 53 -6.27 -3.05 13.35
CA ASP A 53 -5.68 -2.97 12.01
C ASP A 53 -6.41 -3.86 11.00
N GLU A 54 -7.27 -4.78 11.46
CA GLU A 54 -8.05 -5.68 10.61
C GLU A 54 -8.93 -4.91 9.62
N GLY A 55 -8.97 -5.41 8.38
CA GLY A 55 -9.82 -4.87 7.34
C GLY A 55 -9.15 -4.73 5.97
N PRO A 56 -9.79 -3.98 5.06
CA PRO A 56 -9.33 -3.86 3.68
C PRO A 56 -8.20 -2.85 3.53
N TYR A 57 -7.12 -3.30 2.89
CA TYR A 57 -6.00 -2.50 2.40
C TYR A 57 -6.02 -2.50 0.88
N THR A 58 -5.75 -1.34 0.29
CA THR A 58 -5.78 -1.17 -1.16
C THR A 58 -4.44 -0.65 -1.64
N CYS A 59 -3.85 -1.33 -2.62
CA CYS A 59 -2.77 -0.82 -3.43
C CYS A 59 -3.39 -0.21 -4.70
N SER A 60 -3.30 1.11 -4.85
CA SER A 60 -3.75 1.83 -6.05
C SER A 60 -2.55 2.27 -6.86
N PHE A 61 -2.53 2.06 -8.17
CA PHE A 61 -1.43 2.47 -9.03
C PHE A 61 -1.91 2.82 -10.43
N GLN A 62 -1.18 3.69 -11.11
CA GLN A 62 -1.47 4.11 -12.47
C GLN A 62 -0.46 3.47 -13.43
N ALA A 63 -0.94 2.57 -14.28
CA ALA A 63 -0.16 1.85 -15.29
C ALA A 63 -0.72 2.18 -16.67
N ARG A 64 0.13 2.55 -17.64
CA ARG A 64 -0.30 2.90 -19.01
C ARG A 64 -1.44 3.93 -19.06
N ASN A 65 -1.33 4.98 -18.21
CA ASN A 65 -2.35 6.01 -18.02
C ASN A 65 -3.72 5.50 -17.54
N GLN A 66 -3.83 4.26 -17.05
CA GLN A 66 -5.05 3.70 -16.49
C GLN A 66 -4.89 3.40 -14.99
N PRO A 67 -5.85 3.77 -14.13
CA PRO A 67 -5.82 3.42 -12.72
C PRO A 67 -6.13 1.93 -12.54
N ARG A 68 -5.39 1.28 -11.64
CA ARG A 68 -5.56 -0.11 -11.25
C ARG A 68 -5.53 -0.23 -9.74
N THR A 69 -6.29 -1.18 -9.21
CA THR A 69 -6.31 -1.48 -7.78
C THR A 69 -6.06 -2.96 -7.52
N ALA A 70 -5.32 -3.24 -6.45
CA ALA A 70 -5.22 -4.56 -5.86
C ALA A 70 -5.67 -4.47 -4.40
N HIS A 71 -6.58 -5.35 -4.00
CA HIS A 71 -7.14 -5.37 -2.65
C HIS A 71 -6.55 -6.53 -1.85
N VAL A 72 -6.27 -6.27 -0.58
CA VAL A 72 -5.85 -7.28 0.40
C VAL A 72 -6.70 -7.08 1.64
N TYR A 73 -7.26 -8.16 2.19
CA TYR A 73 -7.93 -8.11 3.48
C TYR A 73 -6.98 -8.65 4.55
N LEU A 74 -6.58 -7.78 5.49
CA LEU A 74 -5.79 -8.20 6.64
C LEU A 74 -6.72 -8.82 7.68
N ILE A 75 -6.47 -10.06 8.06
CA ILE A 75 -7.19 -10.78 9.14
C ILE A 75 -6.21 -10.96 10.29
N VAL A 76 -6.63 -10.65 11.51
CA VAL A 76 -5.81 -10.76 12.72
C VAL A 76 -6.40 -11.87 13.60
N GLN A 77 -5.56 -12.83 14.01
CA GLN A 77 -5.93 -13.99 14.84
C GLN A 77 -5.33 -13.90 16.24
#